data_AF-A0A1F6GD07-F1
#
_entry.id   AF-A0A1F6GD07-F1
#
_cell.length_a   1.000
_cell.length_b   1.000
_cell.length_c   1.000
_cell.angle_alpha   90.00
_cell.angle_beta   90.00
_cell.angle_gamma   90.00
#
_symmetry.space_group_name_H-M   'P 1'
#
loop_
_entity.id
_entity.type
_entity.pdbx_description
1 polymer ?
#
loop_
_entity_poly.entity_id
_entity_poly.type
_entity_poly.pdbx_seq_one_letter_code
_entity_poly.pdbx_strand_id
1 'polypeptide(L)'
;MIGKEGDNLGIETVRKRLELDDELIKKVSSLHGIPQAQLRNALPVDRAAELVDDYEITPEFYYERAANNTVVVKEKSWTIKDNAGVESYSLMAPAVVVSMIKQLANILCPR
;
A
#
# COMPACT_ATOMS: atom_id res chain seq x y z
N MET A 1 -0.85 -2.99 -8.90
CA MET A 1 -1.52 -1.66 -8.98
C MET A 1 -2.65 -1.76 -10.01
N ILE A 2 -3.86 -1.25 -9.73
CA ILE A 2 -4.94 -1.19 -10.72
C ILE A 2 -4.75 0.08 -11.55
N GLY A 3 -4.76 -0.05 -12.87
CA GLY A 3 -4.69 1.10 -13.78
C GLY A 3 -5.93 1.96 -13.61
N LYS A 4 -5.72 3.26 -13.36
CA LYS A 4 -6.78 4.27 -13.31
C LYS A 4 -7.06 4.78 -14.73
N GLU A 5 -8.26 5.31 -14.93
CA GLU A 5 -8.60 5.97 -16.19
C GLU A 5 -7.64 7.15 -16.43
N GLY A 6 -7.04 7.22 -17.62
CA GLY A 6 -6.11 8.28 -17.99
C GLY A 6 -4.64 8.06 -17.60
N ASP A 7 -4.29 6.96 -16.93
CA ASP A 7 -2.90 6.67 -16.55
C ASP A 7 -1.95 6.70 -17.76
N ASN A 8 -2.38 6.19 -18.92
CA ASN A 8 -1.56 6.19 -20.15
C ASN A 8 -1.15 7.61 -20.60
N LEU A 9 -2.03 8.60 -20.44
CA LEU A 9 -1.75 9.99 -20.83
C LEU A 9 -0.97 10.73 -19.73
N GLY A 10 -1.25 10.41 -18.45
CA GLY A 10 -0.57 11.01 -17.31
C GLY A 10 0.88 10.54 -17.17
N ILE A 11 1.13 9.23 -17.29
CA ILE A 11 2.45 8.62 -17.07
C ILE A 11 3.49 9.19 -18.03
N GLU A 12 3.15 9.41 -19.30
CA GLU A 12 4.11 9.95 -20.28
C GLU A 12 4.68 11.31 -19.85
N THR A 13 3.83 12.18 -19.29
CA THR A 13 4.25 13.52 -18.86
C THR A 13 5.24 13.51 -17.69
N VAL A 14 5.20 12.45 -16.87
CA VAL A 14 6.04 12.31 -15.68
C VAL A 14 7.04 11.16 -15.76
N ARG A 15 7.14 10.45 -16.91
CA ARG A 15 7.96 9.24 -17.05
C ARG A 15 9.40 9.45 -16.61
N LYS A 16 10.04 10.52 -17.12
CA LYS A 16 11.42 10.87 -16.77
C LYS A 16 11.62 11.07 -15.27
N ARG A 17 10.60 11.59 -14.58
CA ARG A 17 10.64 11.79 -13.13
C ARG A 17 10.52 10.47 -12.39
N LEU A 18 9.60 9.59 -12.83
CA LEU A 18 9.42 8.26 -12.25
C LEU A 18 10.69 7.39 -12.40
N GLU A 19 11.35 7.46 -13.56
CA GLU A 19 12.62 6.77 -13.82
C GLU A 19 13.74 7.27 -12.90
N LEU A 20 13.88 8.59 -12.76
CA LEU A 20 14.85 9.19 -11.84
C LEU A 20 14.56 8.82 -10.38
N ASP A 21 13.29 8.86 -9.97
CA ASP A 21 12.89 8.50 -8.60
C ASP A 21 13.21 7.03 -8.29
N ASP A 22 13.02 6.11 -9.24
CA ASP A 22 13.40 4.69 -9.11
C ASP A 22 14.92 4.51 -8.95
N GLU A 23 15.73 5.21 -9.75
CA GLU A 23 17.19 5.21 -9.61
C GLU A 23 17.65 5.74 -8.24
N LEU A 24 17.05 6.84 -7.78
CA LEU A 24 17.36 7.43 -6.47
C LEU A 24 17.00 6.48 -5.34
N ILE A 25 15.82 5.83 -5.38
CA ILE A 25 15.40 4.86 -4.36
C ILE A 25 16.36 3.67 -4.33
N LYS A 26 16.77 3.14 -5.49
CA LYS A 26 17.77 2.05 -5.55
C LYS A 26 19.10 2.46 -4.94
N LYS A 27 19.56 3.67 -5.21
CA LYS A 27 20.80 4.21 -4.63
C LYS A 27 20.71 4.45 -3.13
N VAL A 28 19.58 4.96 -2.63
CA VAL A 28 19.35 5.09 -1.18
C VAL A 28 19.34 3.71 -0.53
N SER A 29 18.69 2.73 -1.15
CA SER A 29 18.60 1.36 -0.63
C SER A 29 19.96 0.64 -0.56
N SER A 30 20.96 1.08 -1.34
CA SER A 30 22.32 0.53 -1.28
C SER A 30 23.21 1.20 -0.22
N LEU A 31 22.76 2.27 0.42
CA LEU A 31 23.52 2.92 1.50
C LEU A 31 23.42 2.11 2.78
N HIS A 32 24.56 1.64 3.27
CA HIS A 32 24.66 0.92 4.54
C HIS A 32 24.99 1.88 5.70
N GLY A 33 24.58 1.52 6.92
CA GLY A 33 24.89 2.27 8.14
C GLY A 33 24.01 3.51 8.38
N ILE A 34 23.07 3.81 7.49
CA ILE A 34 22.07 4.87 7.68
C ILE A 34 20.72 4.19 7.98
N PRO A 35 20.10 4.45 9.14
CA PRO A 35 18.77 3.93 9.43
C PRO A 35 17.73 4.44 8.42
N GLN A 36 16.86 3.55 7.94
CA GLN A 36 15.84 3.88 6.94
C GLN A 36 14.45 3.60 7.49
N ALA A 37 13.55 4.55 7.31
CA ALA A 37 12.12 4.34 7.51
C ALA A 37 11.49 3.97 6.16
N GLN A 38 10.98 2.74 6.03
CA GLN A 38 10.35 2.24 4.81
C GLN A 38 8.83 2.22 4.98
N LEU A 39 8.12 2.90 4.08
CA LEU A 39 6.66 2.90 4.06
C LEU A 39 6.16 1.88 3.05
N ARG A 40 5.40 0.91 3.56
CA ARG A 40 4.73 -0.12 2.76
C ARG A 40 3.23 0.16 2.83
N ASN A 41 2.61 0.38 1.67
CA ASN A 41 1.16 0.55 1.56
C ASN A 41 0.44 -0.74 1.13
N ALA A 42 1.21 -1.78 0.81
CA ALA A 42 0.70 -3.09 0.45
C ALA A 42 1.42 -4.13 1.32
N LEU A 43 0.67 -5.13 1.77
CA LEU A 43 1.17 -6.19 2.62
C LEU A 43 0.75 -7.56 2.08
N PRO A 44 1.66 -8.54 1.97
CA PRO A 44 1.31 -9.89 1.52
C PRO A 44 0.19 -10.49 2.37
N VAL A 45 -0.80 -11.10 1.71
CA VAL A 45 -2.00 -11.65 2.37
C VAL A 45 -1.64 -12.69 3.43
N ASP A 46 -0.61 -13.51 3.17
CA ASP A 46 -0.13 -14.57 4.05
C ASP A 46 0.57 -14.06 5.33
N ARG A 47 1.04 -12.82 5.34
CA ARG A 47 1.69 -12.18 6.50
C ARG A 47 0.79 -11.18 7.23
N ALA A 48 -0.38 -10.87 6.67
CA ALA A 48 -1.22 -9.79 7.15
C ALA A 48 -1.72 -9.99 8.59
N ALA A 49 -2.20 -11.19 8.91
CA ALA A 49 -2.77 -11.52 10.22
C ALA A 49 -1.76 -11.39 11.38
N GLU A 50 -0.45 -11.41 11.09
CA GLU A 50 0.61 -11.27 12.11
C GLU A 50 1.05 -9.80 12.32
N LEU A 51 0.77 -8.92 11.36
CA LEU A 51 1.43 -7.62 11.25
C LEU A 51 0.48 -6.44 11.40
N VAL A 52 -0.80 -6.62 11.07
CA VAL A 52 -1.82 -5.56 11.09
C VAL A 52 -3.14 -6.11 11.60
N ASP A 53 -3.96 -5.22 12.16
CA ASP A 53 -5.33 -5.54 12.52
C ASP A 53 -6.28 -5.41 11.31
N ASP A 54 -7.42 -6.11 11.33
CA ASP A 54 -8.38 -6.10 10.22
C ASP A 54 -8.88 -4.69 9.85
N TYR A 55 -9.01 -3.79 10.84
CA TYR A 55 -9.46 -2.41 10.62
C TYR A 55 -8.40 -1.52 9.96
N GLU A 56 -7.15 -1.99 9.86
CA GLU A 56 -6.06 -1.28 9.18
C GLU A 56 -6.04 -1.59 7.68
N ILE A 57 -6.76 -2.63 7.25
CA ILE A 57 -6.87 -3.04 5.85
C ILE A 57 -7.96 -2.21 5.16
N THR A 58 -7.69 -1.77 3.94
CA THR A 58 -8.66 -1.00 3.14
C THR A 58 -9.85 -1.89 2.78
N PRO A 59 -11.09 -1.48 3.07
CA PRO A 59 -12.26 -2.25 2.69
C PRO A 59 -12.62 -2.04 1.21
N GLU A 60 -13.06 -3.11 0.57
CA GLU A 60 -13.71 -3.13 -0.74
C GLU A 60 -15.22 -3.32 -0.54
N PHE A 61 -15.99 -2.38 -1.07
CA PHE A 61 -17.45 -2.46 -1.07
C PHE A 61 -17.97 -3.02 -2.40
N TYR A 62 -18.84 -4.02 -2.33
CA TYR A 62 -19.54 -4.56 -3.48
C TYR A 62 -21.04 -4.62 -3.23
N TYR A 63 -21.79 -4.44 -4.31
CA TYR A 63 -23.24 -4.32 -4.28
C TYR A 63 -23.88 -5.56 -4.88
N GLU A 64 -24.80 -6.16 -4.15
CA GLU A 64 -25.60 -7.28 -4.63
C GLU A 64 -27.08 -6.92 -4.61
N ARG A 65 -27.82 -7.43 -5.59
CA ARG A 65 -29.27 -7.26 -5.65
C ARG A 65 -29.94 -8.42 -4.91
N ALA A 66 -30.63 -8.11 -3.81
CA ALA A 66 -31.40 -9.08 -3.05
C ALA A 66 -32.73 -9.42 -3.75
N ALA A 67 -33.31 -10.56 -3.37
CA ALA A 67 -34.55 -11.09 -3.95
C ALA A 67 -35.76 -10.16 -3.81
N ASN A 68 -35.76 -9.28 -2.81
CA ASN A 68 -36.79 -8.27 -2.53
C ASN A 68 -36.57 -6.95 -3.30
N ASN A 69 -35.78 -6.94 -4.39
CA ASN A 69 -35.43 -5.74 -5.16
C ASN A 69 -34.56 -4.70 -4.42
N THR A 70 -34.04 -4.98 -3.23
CA THR A 70 -33.13 -4.05 -2.52
C THR A 70 -31.68 -4.29 -2.87
N VAL A 71 -30.85 -3.25 -2.79
CA VAL A 71 -29.38 -3.37 -2.93
C VAL A 71 -28.78 -3.61 -1.54
N VAL A 72 -27.98 -4.66 -1.42
CA VAL A 72 -27.20 -4.98 -0.22
C VAL A 72 -25.76 -4.58 -0.47
N VAL A 73 -25.17 -3.85 0.48
CA VAL A 73 -23.74 -3.52 0.49
C VAL A 73 -23.03 -4.60 1.29
N LYS A 74 -22.03 -5.22 0.69
CA LYS A 74 -21.14 -6.16 1.37
C LYS A 74 -19.72 -5.64 1.32
N GLU A 75 -18.93 -6.09 2.28
CA GLU A 75 -17.55 -5.67 2.48
C GLU A 75 -16.63 -6.88 2.40
N LYS A 76 -15.44 -6.69 1.81
CA LYS A 76 -14.33 -7.64 1.84
C LYS A 76 -13.02 -6.86 1.83
N SER A 77 -11.92 -7.48 2.21
CA SER A 77 -10.60 -6.84 2.16
C SER A 77 -10.17 -6.52 0.73
N TRP A 78 -9.75 -5.28 0.48
CA TRP A 78 -9.25 -4.87 -0.83
C TRP A 78 -7.90 -5.53 -1.12
N THR A 79 -7.89 -6.42 -2.11
CA THR A 79 -6.74 -7.25 -2.48
C THR A 79 -6.24 -6.89 -3.88
N ILE A 80 -4.94 -6.65 -4.02
CA ILE A 80 -4.28 -6.33 -5.28
C ILE A 80 -2.97 -7.10 -5.43
N LYS A 81 -2.57 -7.36 -6.66
CA LYS A 81 -1.20 -7.79 -6.96
C LYS A 81 -0.23 -6.62 -6.83
N ASP A 82 0.82 -6.85 -6.06
CA ASP A 82 1.94 -5.91 -5.94
C ASP A 82 2.82 -5.93 -7.21
N ASN A 83 3.92 -5.18 -7.18
CA ASN A 83 4.84 -5.07 -8.33
C ASN A 83 5.62 -6.36 -8.59
N ALA A 84 5.65 -7.30 -7.64
CA ALA A 84 6.24 -8.63 -7.80
C ALA A 84 5.19 -9.69 -8.20
N GLY A 85 3.92 -9.30 -8.35
CA GLY A 85 2.81 -10.18 -8.69
C GLY A 85 2.21 -10.93 -7.50
N VAL A 86 2.59 -10.58 -6.27
CA VAL A 86 2.12 -11.21 -5.02
C VAL A 86 0.79 -10.60 -4.60
N GLU A 87 -0.17 -11.44 -4.25
CA GLU A 87 -1.45 -11.00 -3.67
C GLU A 87 -1.21 -10.29 -2.33
N SER A 88 -1.62 -9.03 -2.27
CA SER A 88 -1.38 -8.15 -1.14
C SER A 88 -2.63 -7.36 -0.78
N TYR A 89 -2.86 -7.16 0.50
CA TYR A 89 -3.86 -6.21 0.98
C TYR A 89 -3.35 -4.78 0.87
N SER A 90 -4.24 -3.86 0.50
CA SER A 90 -3.97 -2.42 0.61
C SER A 90 -4.21 -1.96 2.03
N LEU A 91 -3.27 -1.22 2.61
CA LEU A 91 -3.43 -0.64 3.94
C LEU A 91 -4.12 0.72 3.87
N MET A 92 -4.88 1.05 4.91
CA MET A 92 -5.42 2.39 5.07
C MET A 92 -4.28 3.38 5.38
N ALA A 93 -4.40 4.61 4.88
CA ALA A 93 -3.39 5.65 5.10
C ALA A 93 -3.01 5.87 6.58
N PRO A 94 -3.93 5.84 7.56
CA PRO A 94 -3.58 5.97 8.97
C PRO A 94 -2.61 4.89 9.46
N ALA A 95 -2.79 3.62 9.05
CA ALA A 95 -1.92 2.52 9.46
C ALA A 95 -0.48 2.73 8.96
N VAL A 96 -0.33 3.20 7.72
CA VAL A 96 0.98 3.52 7.13
C VAL A 96 1.66 4.67 7.89
N VAL A 97 0.91 5.70 8.27
CA VAL A 97 1.45 6.84 9.04
C VAL A 97 1.88 6.41 10.45
N VAL A 98 1.09 5.58 11.13
CA VAL A 98 1.46 5.04 12.44
C VAL A 98 2.75 4.22 12.34
N SER A 99 2.89 3.39 11.30
CA SER A 99 4.13 2.65 11.02
C SER A 99 5.32 3.59 10.82
N MET A 100 5.16 4.68 10.06
CA MET A 100 6.19 5.71 9.90
C MET A 100 6.65 6.28 11.25
N ILE A 101 5.70 6.70 12.08
CA ILE A 101 5.98 7.32 13.37
C ILE A 101 6.73 6.35 14.28
N LYS A 102 6.30 5.07 14.34
CA LYS A 102 6.97 4.02 15.11
C LYS A 102 8.42 3.81 14.65
N GLN A 103 8.65 3.75 13.34
CA GLN A 103 10.00 3.61 12.78
C GLN A 103 10.89 4.81 13.12
N LEU A 104 10.37 6.03 12.96
CA LEU A 104 11.11 7.26 13.32
C LEU A 104 11.42 7.33 14.81
N ALA A 105 10.46 6.99 15.67
CA ALA A 105 10.67 6.96 17.11
C ALA A 105 11.77 5.97 17.51
N ASN A 106 11.80 4.78 16.91
CA ASN A 106 12.85 3.78 17.16
C ASN A 106 14.23 4.26 16.68
N ILE A 107 14.30 5.02 15.58
CA ILE A 107 15.55 5.55 15.02
C ILE A 107 16.09 6.72 15.86
N LEU A 108 15.22 7.67 16.23
CA LEU A 108 15.61 8.93 16.86
C LEU A 108 15.66 8.83 18.40
N CYS A 109 14.87 7.94 18.98
CA CYS A 109 14.79 7.71 20.42
C CYS A 109 15.00 6.21 20.72
N PRO A 110 16.17 5.63 20.38
CA PRO A 110 16.46 4.24 20.68
C PRO A 110 16.43 4.05 22.21
N ARG A 111 15.66 3.06 22.65
CA ARG A 111 15.67 2.59 24.04
C ARG A 111 16.80 1.60 24.27
#